data_AF-A0A521ATA8-F1
#
_entry.id   AF-A0A521ATA8-F1
#
_cell.length_a   1.000
_cell.length_b   1.000
_cell.length_c   1.000
_cell.angle_alpha   90.00
_cell.angle_beta   90.00
_cell.angle_gamma   90.00
#
_symmetry.space_group_name_H-M   'P 1'
#
loop_
_entity.id
_entity.type
_entity.pdbx_description
1 polymer ?
#
loop_
_entity_poly.entity_id
_entity_poly.type
_entity_poly.pdbx_seq_one_letter_code
_entity_poly.pdbx_strand_id
1 'polypeptide(L)' 'MGKIYSKKAQASKNLKPKKEVVSFLLNYSKALTVVKIDDKNFEIIAN' A
#
# COMPACT_ATOMS: atom_id res chain seq x y z
N MET A 1 -30.46 14.40 24.86
CA MET A 1 -30.27 14.25 23.39
C MET A 1 -28.87 14.71 23.02
N GLY A 2 -28.05 13.84 22.44
CA GLY A 2 -26.66 14.17 22.05
C GLY A 2 -26.60 14.82 20.67
N LYS A 3 -25.81 15.89 20.52
CA LYS A 3 -25.55 16.52 19.23
C LYS A 3 -24.71 15.57 18.36
N ILE A 4 -25.18 15.24 17.15
CA ILE A 4 -24.48 14.36 16.21
C ILE A 4 -23.52 15.21 15.39
N TYR A 5 -22.29 15.41 15.89
CA TYR A 5 -21.27 16.25 15.25
C TYR A 5 -20.58 15.59 14.04
N SER A 6 -20.90 14.32 13.78
CA SER A 6 -20.33 13.57 12.66
C SER A 6 -20.96 14.05 11.36
N LYS A 7 -20.18 14.70 10.51
CA LYS A 7 -20.57 15.01 9.13
C LYS A 7 -20.85 13.69 8.40
N LYS A 8 -22.01 13.54 7.77
CA LYS A 8 -22.31 12.36 6.94
C LYS A 8 -21.15 12.17 5.95
N ALA A 9 -20.57 10.97 5.92
CA ALA A 9 -19.45 10.67 5.04
C ALA A 9 -19.91 10.91 3.59
N GLN A 10 -19.45 12.01 3.01
CA GLN A 10 -19.66 12.29 1.60
C GLN A 10 -18.95 11.19 0.84
N ALA A 11 -19.65 10.58 -0.13
CA ALA A 11 -19.18 9.43 -0.89
C ALA A 11 -17.68 9.57 -1.18
N SER A 12 -16.92 8.53 -0.80
CA SER A 12 -15.48 8.45 -0.99
C SER A 12 -15.12 9.04 -2.36
N LYS A 13 -14.42 10.18 -2.37
CA LYS A 13 -13.83 10.67 -3.62
C LYS A 13 -13.04 9.50 -4.19
N ASN A 14 -13.17 9.23 -5.48
CA ASN A 14 -12.37 8.21 -6.17
C ASN A 14 -10.90 8.63 -6.14
N LEU A 15 -10.24 8.38 -5.01
CA LEU A 15 -8.85 8.73 -4.74
C LEU A 15 -7.99 7.61 -5.33
N LYS A 16 -7.73 7.72 -6.62
CA LYS A 16 -6.72 6.88 -7.26
C LYS A 16 -5.33 7.43 -6.93
N PRO A 17 -4.34 6.56 -6.68
CA PRO A 17 -2.97 7.00 -6.48
C PRO A 17 -2.44 7.70 -7.73
N LYS A 18 -1.50 8.64 -7.54
CA LYS A 18 -0.78 9.26 -8.65
C LYS A 18 0.04 8.20 -9.40
N LYS A 19 0.28 8.40 -10.69
CA LYS A 19 1.08 7.49 -11.53
C LYS A 19 2.47 7.21 -10.93
N GLU A 20 3.10 8.22 -10.34
CA GLU A 20 4.41 8.11 -9.67
C GLU A 20 4.38 7.11 -8.51
N VAL A 21 3.34 7.13 -7.69
CA VAL A 21 3.18 6.23 -6.55
C VAL A 21 3.01 4.79 -7.03
N VAL A 22 2.24 4.58 -8.11
CA VAL A 22 2.10 3.27 -8.74
C VAL A 22 3.45 2.77 -9.25
N SER A 23 4.19 3.60 -9.98
CA SER A 23 5.52 3.25 -10.49
C SER A 23 6.52 2.96 -9.37
N PHE A 24 6.50 3.74 -8.29
CA PHE A 24 7.34 3.52 -7.11
C PHE A 24 7.08 2.16 -6.49
N LEU A 25 5.81 1.84 -6.21
CA LEU A 25 5.43 0.54 -5.62
C LEU A 25 5.80 -0.63 -6.52
N LEU A 26 5.59 -0.51 -7.84
CA LEU A 26 5.94 -1.57 -8.79
C LEU A 26 7.45 -1.79 -8.89
N ASN A 27 8.23 -0.71 -8.93
CA ASN A 27 9.69 -0.81 -8.99
C ASN A 27 10.25 -1.39 -7.69
N TYR A 28 9.74 -0.94 -6.55
CA TYR A 28 10.12 -1.47 -5.24
C TYR A 28 9.78 -2.96 -5.11
N SER A 29 8.58 -3.37 -5.53
CA SER A 29 8.18 -4.79 -5.51
C SER A 29 9.03 -5.66 -6.42
N LYS A 30 9.57 -5.12 -7.52
CA LYS A 30 10.49 -5.86 -8.41
C LYS A 30 11.90 -5.98 -7.83
N ALA A 31 12.32 -4.99 -7.05
CA ALA A 31 13.60 -5.02 -6.35
C ALA A 31 13.59 -6.00 -5.15
N LEU A 32 12.40 -6.32 -4.63
CA LEU A 32 12.20 -7.29 -3.57
C LEU A 32 12.16 -8.72 -4.12
N THR A 33 13.08 -9.57 -3.65
CA THR A 33 13.05 -11.01 -3.88
C THR A 33 12.92 -11.72 -2.55
N VAL A 34 11.89 -12.55 -2.41
CA VAL A 34 11.72 -13.39 -1.22
C VAL A 34 12.19 -14.81 -1.54
N VAL A 35 13.26 -15.25 -0.89
CA VAL A 35 13.78 -16.61 -0.98
C VAL A 35 13.25 -17.42 0.19
N LYS A 36 12.55 -18.52 -0.09
CA LYS A 36 12.05 -19.44 0.93
C LYS A 36 13.00 -20.62 1.08
N ILE A 37 13.44 -20.88 2.31
CA ILE A 37 14.26 -22.05 2.66
C ILE A 37 13.62 -22.67 3.90
N ASP A 38 13.09 -23.89 3.75
CA ASP A 38 12.31 -24.59 4.76
C ASP A 38 11.19 -23.69 5.33
N ASP A 39 11.15 -23.50 6.65
CA ASP A 39 10.19 -22.64 7.36
C ASP A 39 10.64 -21.17 7.47
N LYS A 40 11.68 -20.77 6.74
CA LYS A 40 12.27 -19.41 6.82
C LYS A 40 12.12 -18.66 5.50
N ASN A 41 11.78 -17.38 5.61
CA ASN A 41 11.72 -16.45 4.48
C ASN A 41 12.88 -15.44 4.61
N PHE A 42 13.64 -15.28 3.53
CA PHE A 42 14.71 -14.29 3.41
C PHE A 42 14.32 -13.24 2.38
N GLU A 43 14.25 -11.98 2.82
CA GLU A 43 13.94 -10.85 1.95
C GLU A 43 15.26 -10.23 1.45
N ILE A 44 15.45 -10.20 0.14
CA ILE A 44 16.62 -9.62 -0.52
C ILE A 44 16.14 -8.40 -1.31
N ILE A 45 16.79 -7.26 -1.09
CA ILE A 45 16.54 -6.01 -1.82
C ILE A 45 17.71 -5.77 -2.78
N ALA A 46 17.47 -5.85 -4.08
CA ALA A 46 18.45 -5.45 -5.09
C ALA A 46 18.47 -3.91 -5.20
N ASN A 47 19.59 -3.28 -4.82
CA ASN A 47 19.84 -1.84 -4.99
C ASN A 47 20.55 -1.60 -6.33
#